data_AF-A0A7S3TL86-F1
#
_entry.id   AF-A0A7S3TL86-F1
#
_cell.length_a   1.000
_cell.length_b   1.000
_cell.length_c   1.000
_cell.angle_alpha   90.00
_cell.angle_beta   90.00
_cell.angle_gamma   90.00
#
_symmetry.space_group_name_H-M   'P 1'
#
loop_
_entity.id
_entity.type
_entity.pdbx_description
1 polymer ?
#
loop_
_entity_poly.entity_id
_entity_poly.type
_entity_poly.pdbx_seq_one_letter_code
_entity_poly.pdbx_strand_id
1 'polypeptide(L)'
;MSDDEPWNSNAQSSTTLDKSTLEAAYDAAMNAPAPAAAGGKQDFLEAEPYWDQSTIPVNTYKNKAPFTGKIVSTKRIVGPEATGETCDIVIGHEGKMPYWEGQSYGVIPPGTNPKNGKPNSVRLYSIASSRYGDDMTGTTTTLCVRRATYWCPELKADDPAKKGVCSNYLCDSKPGDDVKLTGPSGKVMLIPEKDPNVDLIMVATGTGIAPYRSFIRRLFVEKTPFGEAYTKGTGQAWLFLGVANSDALLYDDEWQEVLKKYPDNFRLDYALSRDQKNKD
;
A
#
# COMPACT_ATOMS: atom_id res chain seq x y z
N MET A 1 26.26 -22.71 51.98
CA MET A 1 27.14 -23.27 50.95
C MET A 1 26.26 -23.84 49.85
N SER A 2 26.03 -23.03 48.83
CA SER A 2 25.74 -23.40 47.45
C SER A 2 25.49 -22.10 46.69
N ASP A 3 26.58 -21.39 46.44
CA ASP A 3 26.96 -20.69 45.20
C ASP A 3 25.81 -20.19 44.30
N ASP A 4 25.46 -18.91 44.48
CA ASP A 4 24.82 -18.10 43.46
C ASP A 4 25.88 -17.69 42.42
N GLU A 5 25.90 -18.33 41.25
CA GLU A 5 26.63 -17.83 40.09
C GLU A 5 25.88 -16.63 39.44
N PRO A 6 26.58 -15.55 39.07
CA PRO A 6 25.97 -14.35 38.52
C PRO A 6 25.73 -14.50 37.01
N TRP A 7 24.47 -14.61 36.59
CA TRP A 7 24.10 -14.85 35.18
C TRP A 7 24.33 -13.66 34.21
N ASN A 8 25.04 -12.58 34.56
CA ASN A 8 25.23 -11.50 33.60
C ASN A 8 26.46 -10.61 33.83
N SER A 9 27.66 -11.12 33.50
CA SER A 9 28.90 -10.33 33.50
C SER A 9 29.13 -9.52 32.22
N ASN A 10 28.22 -9.59 31.23
CA ASN A 10 28.33 -8.89 29.94
C ASN A 10 27.18 -7.91 29.65
N ALA A 11 26.37 -7.55 30.65
CA ALA A 11 25.43 -6.44 30.52
C ALA A 11 26.21 -5.12 30.46
N GLN A 12 26.53 -4.67 29.25
CA GLN A 12 26.94 -3.28 29.04
C GLN A 12 25.75 -2.38 29.35
N SER A 13 25.87 -1.64 30.44
CA SER A 13 25.03 -0.49 30.72
C SER A 13 25.27 0.59 29.66
N SER A 14 24.17 1.18 29.20
CA SER A 14 24.06 2.43 28.44
C SER A 14 24.43 2.41 26.95
N THR A 15 23.39 2.57 26.13
CA THR A 15 23.21 3.86 25.45
C THR A 15 21.74 4.27 25.60
N THR A 16 21.45 5.13 26.57
CA THR A 16 20.32 6.05 26.44
C THR A 16 20.56 6.86 25.16
N LEU A 17 19.84 6.53 24.09
CA LEU A 17 19.73 7.40 22.93
C LEU A 17 19.18 8.73 23.45
N ASP A 18 19.95 9.79 23.26
CA ASP A 18 19.57 11.13 23.67
C ASP A 18 18.24 11.48 22.98
N LYS A 19 17.27 11.94 23.77
CA LYS A 19 15.95 12.33 23.29
C LYS A 19 16.06 13.39 22.18
N SER A 20 17.06 14.26 22.27
CA SER A 20 17.33 15.25 21.22
C SER A 20 17.71 14.62 19.87
N THR A 21 18.37 13.45 19.90
CA THR A 21 18.77 12.70 18.71
C THR A 21 17.58 11.96 18.10
N LEU A 22 16.67 11.47 18.94
CA LEU A 22 15.40 10.86 18.50
C LEU A 22 14.44 11.90 17.90
N GLU A 23 14.33 13.07 18.54
CA GLU A 23 13.53 14.19 18.03
C GLU A 23 14.13 14.75 16.75
N ALA A 24 15.46 14.92 16.66
CA ALA A 24 16.12 15.33 15.41
C ALA A 24 15.97 14.29 14.28
N ALA A 25 16.02 12.99 14.59
CA ALA A 25 15.77 11.93 13.61
C ALA A 25 14.30 11.88 13.17
N TYR A 26 13.36 12.14 14.09
CA TYR A 26 11.94 12.25 13.80
C TYR A 26 11.64 13.49 12.95
N ASP A 27 12.18 14.65 13.30
CA ASP A 27 12.03 15.89 12.54
C ASP A 27 12.71 15.80 11.17
N ALA A 28 13.85 15.11 11.06
CA ALA A 28 14.49 14.84 9.77
C ALA A 28 13.67 13.87 8.90
N ALA A 29 12.96 12.91 9.51
CA ALA A 29 12.07 12.00 8.80
C ALA A 29 10.73 12.65 8.41
N MET A 30 10.20 13.57 9.23
CA MET A 30 8.95 14.29 9.00
C MET A 30 9.12 15.49 8.07
N ASN A 31 10.30 16.12 8.07
CA ASN A 31 10.65 17.22 7.15
C ASN A 31 11.52 16.76 5.98
N ALA A 32 11.72 15.44 5.81
CA ALA A 32 12.28 14.91 4.58
C ALA A 32 11.37 15.37 3.43
N PRO A 33 11.89 16.09 2.43
CA PRO A 33 11.10 16.38 1.25
C PRO A 33 10.58 15.07 0.69
N ALA A 34 9.28 15.01 0.35
CA ALA A 34 8.80 13.97 -0.54
C ALA A 34 9.80 13.87 -1.71
N PRO A 35 10.21 12.66 -2.14
CA PRO A 35 11.19 12.52 -3.20
C PRO A 35 10.79 13.43 -4.34
N ALA A 36 11.67 14.40 -4.65
CA ALA A 36 11.41 15.41 -5.66
C ALA A 36 11.01 14.66 -6.93
N ALA A 37 9.79 14.91 -7.41
CA ALA A 37 9.32 14.38 -8.68
C ALA A 37 10.42 14.63 -9.72
N ALA A 38 11.00 13.55 -10.26
CA ALA A 38 12.01 13.65 -11.30
C ALA A 38 11.52 14.65 -12.35
N GLY A 39 12.31 15.69 -12.62
CA GLY A 39 11.88 16.91 -13.32
C GLY A 39 11.50 16.77 -14.80
N GLY A 40 11.21 15.56 -15.29
CA GLY A 40 10.73 15.27 -16.65
C GLY A 40 9.23 15.00 -16.71
N LYS A 41 8.67 15.00 -17.93
CA LYS A 41 7.35 14.41 -18.18
C LYS A 41 7.41 12.90 -17.92
N GLN A 42 6.36 12.34 -17.33
CA GLN A 42 6.25 10.90 -17.10
C GLN A 42 5.44 10.31 -18.26
N ASP A 43 6.13 9.88 -19.32
CA ASP A 43 5.52 9.33 -20.54
C ASP A 43 6.06 7.94 -20.94
N PHE A 44 7.13 7.45 -20.30
CA PHE A 44 7.82 6.22 -20.71
C PHE A 44 7.06 4.91 -20.47
N LEU A 45 5.95 4.94 -19.73
CA LEU A 45 5.03 3.80 -19.52
C LEU A 45 3.63 4.04 -20.09
N GLU A 46 3.44 5.13 -20.85
CA GLU A 46 2.17 5.43 -21.46
C GLU A 46 1.96 4.60 -22.73
N ALA A 47 0.69 4.29 -23.02
CA ALA A 47 0.30 3.76 -24.32
C ALA A 47 0.21 4.90 -25.35
N GLU A 48 0.14 4.55 -26.64
CA GLU A 48 -0.06 5.52 -27.71
C GLU A 48 -1.30 5.13 -28.54
N PRO A 49 -2.44 5.83 -28.37
CA PRO A 49 -2.70 6.92 -27.42
C PRO A 49 -2.75 6.45 -25.96
N TYR A 50 -2.60 7.35 -24.97
CA TYR A 50 -2.48 6.99 -23.54
C TYR A 50 -3.64 6.14 -23.00
N TRP A 51 -4.84 6.30 -23.57
CA TRP A 51 -6.04 5.54 -23.20
C TRP A 51 -6.15 4.16 -23.88
N ASP A 52 -5.17 3.74 -24.69
CA ASP A 52 -5.21 2.43 -25.34
C ASP A 52 -4.95 1.29 -24.36
N GLN A 53 -6.02 0.56 -24.04
CA GLN A 53 -6.01 -0.57 -23.12
C GLN A 53 -5.63 -1.90 -23.79
N SER A 54 -5.26 -1.92 -25.07
CA SER A 54 -4.90 -3.14 -25.81
C SER A 54 -3.65 -3.83 -25.25
N THR A 55 -2.73 -3.05 -24.67
CA THR A 55 -1.43 -3.50 -24.15
C THR A 55 -1.44 -3.84 -22.66
N ILE A 56 -2.61 -3.81 -22.00
CA ILE A 56 -2.70 -4.04 -20.55
C ILE A 56 -2.18 -5.44 -20.19
N PRO A 57 -1.14 -5.52 -19.34
CA PRO A 57 -0.58 -6.79 -18.91
C PRO A 57 -1.58 -7.56 -18.07
N VAL A 58 -1.77 -8.84 -18.37
CA VAL A 58 -2.63 -9.74 -17.58
C VAL A 58 -2.00 -11.12 -17.52
N ASN A 59 -1.87 -11.66 -16.30
CA ASN A 59 -1.31 -12.99 -16.02
C ASN A 59 0.08 -13.22 -16.62
N THR A 60 0.94 -12.18 -16.59
CA THR A 60 2.32 -12.25 -17.09
C THR A 60 3.14 -13.30 -16.34
N TYR A 61 2.95 -13.41 -15.02
CA TYR A 61 3.51 -14.47 -14.18
C TYR A 61 2.40 -15.31 -13.56
N LYS A 62 2.57 -16.63 -13.58
CA LYS A 62 1.56 -17.61 -13.15
C LYS A 62 2.04 -18.38 -11.92
N ASN A 63 1.14 -19.05 -11.22
CA ASN A 63 1.45 -19.78 -9.98
C ASN A 63 2.59 -20.82 -10.12
N LYS A 64 2.75 -21.41 -11.31
CA LYS A 64 3.81 -22.40 -11.59
C LYS A 64 5.17 -21.78 -11.90
N ALA A 65 5.19 -20.51 -12.31
CA ALA A 65 6.38 -19.75 -12.63
C ALA A 65 6.18 -18.31 -12.12
N PRO A 66 6.17 -18.12 -10.78
CA PRO A 66 6.01 -16.79 -10.19
C PRO A 66 7.29 -15.98 -10.40
N PHE A 67 7.14 -14.66 -10.44
CA PHE A 67 8.28 -13.76 -10.35
C PHE A 67 8.78 -13.72 -8.90
N THR A 68 10.09 -13.56 -8.71
CA THR A 68 10.66 -13.35 -7.37
C THR A 68 11.06 -11.88 -7.26
N GLY A 69 10.23 -11.11 -6.56
CA GLY A 69 10.51 -9.72 -6.24
C GLY A 69 11.27 -9.57 -4.92
N LYS A 70 11.75 -8.35 -4.67
CA LYS A 70 12.47 -8.00 -3.45
C LYS A 70 11.66 -7.01 -2.64
N ILE A 71 11.47 -7.28 -1.34
CA ILE A 71 10.90 -6.28 -0.43
C ILE A 71 11.87 -5.10 -0.33
N VAL A 72 11.37 -3.90 -0.63
CA VAL A 72 12.13 -2.64 -0.49
C VAL A 72 11.86 -2.05 0.88
N SER A 73 10.60 -1.99 1.30
CA SER A 73 10.20 -1.50 2.62
C SER A 73 8.87 -2.06 3.07
N THR A 74 8.71 -2.18 4.39
CA THR A 74 7.46 -2.53 5.06
C THR A 74 7.23 -1.54 6.19
N LYS A 75 6.16 -0.75 6.12
CA LYS A 75 5.87 0.32 7.08
C LYS A 75 4.45 0.19 7.61
N ARG A 76 4.27 0.25 8.94
CA ARG A 76 2.94 0.44 9.54
C ARG A 76 2.42 1.84 9.21
N ILE A 77 1.21 1.94 8.68
CA ILE A 77 0.59 3.20 8.23
C ILE A 77 -0.67 3.57 9.01
N VAL A 78 -0.81 3.05 10.23
CA VAL A 78 -1.93 3.34 11.13
C VAL A 78 -1.42 3.67 12.53
N GLY A 79 -2.14 4.54 13.22
CA GLY A 79 -1.86 4.97 14.58
C GLY A 79 -2.05 3.88 15.64
N PRO A 80 -1.61 4.14 16.89
CA PRO A 80 -1.70 3.19 18.00
C PRO A 80 -3.12 2.74 18.35
N GLU A 81 -4.13 3.58 18.14
CA GLU A 81 -5.53 3.31 18.48
C GLU A 81 -6.32 2.63 17.33
N ALA A 82 -5.66 2.33 16.21
CA ALA A 82 -6.27 1.60 15.11
C ALA A 82 -6.64 0.16 15.54
N THR A 83 -7.78 -0.32 15.06
CA THR A 83 -8.34 -1.66 15.40
C THR A 83 -7.49 -2.85 14.96
N GLY A 84 -6.43 -2.61 14.20
CA GLY A 84 -5.54 -3.62 13.67
C GLY A 84 -4.47 -2.94 12.83
N GLU A 85 -3.37 -3.64 12.62
CA GLU A 85 -2.25 -3.12 11.85
C GLU A 85 -2.54 -3.19 10.35
N THR A 86 -2.33 -2.07 9.67
CA THR A 86 -2.23 -2.00 8.21
C THR A 86 -0.84 -1.52 7.84
N CYS A 87 -0.21 -2.21 6.90
CA CYS A 87 1.12 -1.90 6.41
C CYS A 87 1.09 -1.49 4.94
N ASP A 88 1.97 -0.58 4.61
CA ASP A 88 2.42 -0.26 3.25
C ASP A 88 3.67 -1.08 2.94
N ILE A 89 3.65 -1.78 1.81
CA ILE A 89 4.71 -2.74 1.44
C ILE A 89 5.16 -2.46 0.02
N VAL A 90 6.38 -1.93 -0.11
CA VAL A 90 7.00 -1.63 -1.39
C VAL A 90 7.83 -2.84 -1.83
N ILE A 91 7.60 -3.28 -3.06
CA ILE A 91 8.23 -4.45 -3.65
C ILE A 91 8.88 -4.06 -4.98
N GLY A 92 10.17 -4.32 -5.11
CA GLY A 92 10.92 -4.16 -6.36
C GLY A 92 10.61 -5.31 -7.32
N HIS A 93 10.27 -4.96 -8.56
CA HIS A 93 10.09 -5.88 -9.69
C HIS A 93 10.99 -5.59 -10.88
N GLU A 94 11.89 -4.60 -10.78
CA GLU A 94 12.92 -4.29 -11.80
C GLU A 94 12.32 -3.97 -13.17
N GLY A 95 11.06 -3.51 -13.23
CA GLY A 95 10.33 -3.26 -14.47
C GLY A 95 9.84 -4.52 -15.18
N LYS A 96 10.06 -5.72 -14.60
CA LYS A 96 9.71 -7.01 -15.22
C LYS A 96 8.26 -7.40 -15.04
N MET A 97 7.54 -6.74 -14.13
CA MET A 97 6.11 -6.96 -13.89
C MET A 97 5.30 -5.66 -14.05
N PRO A 98 5.25 -5.03 -15.24
CA PRO A 98 4.42 -3.84 -15.41
C PRO A 98 2.94 -4.15 -15.10
N TYR A 99 2.21 -3.14 -14.63
CA TYR A 99 0.79 -3.20 -14.31
C TYR A 99 0.14 -1.85 -14.58
N TRP A 100 -1.19 -1.82 -14.61
CA TRP A 100 -1.98 -0.61 -14.71
C TRP A 100 -2.77 -0.39 -13.42
N GLU A 101 -3.17 0.85 -13.18
CA GLU A 101 -3.94 1.26 -12.02
C GLU A 101 -5.22 0.43 -11.87
N GLY A 102 -5.52 0.00 -10.64
CA GLY A 102 -6.67 -0.85 -10.33
C GLY A 102 -6.45 -2.36 -10.56
N GLN A 103 -5.30 -2.77 -11.07
CA GLN A 103 -4.93 -4.18 -11.10
C GLN A 103 -4.51 -4.72 -9.71
N SER A 104 -4.36 -6.04 -9.63
CA SER A 104 -3.93 -6.74 -8.42
C SER A 104 -2.75 -7.66 -8.71
N TYR A 105 -1.85 -7.77 -7.73
CA TYR A 105 -0.84 -8.82 -7.69
C TYR A 105 -1.28 -9.96 -6.79
N GLY A 106 -0.86 -11.17 -7.17
CA GLY A 106 -1.02 -12.34 -6.32
C GLY A 106 0.28 -12.68 -5.62
N VAL A 107 0.24 -12.81 -4.29
CA VAL A 107 1.38 -13.22 -3.47
C VAL A 107 1.24 -14.69 -3.09
N ILE A 108 2.33 -15.44 -3.23
CA ILE A 108 2.45 -16.82 -2.74
C ILE A 108 3.30 -16.80 -1.47
N PRO A 109 2.71 -16.93 -0.26
CA PRO A 109 3.49 -16.97 0.95
C PRO A 109 4.30 -18.28 1.03
N PRO A 110 5.45 -18.29 1.74
CA PRO A 110 6.26 -19.49 1.91
C PRO A 110 5.50 -20.58 2.68
N GLY A 111 6.01 -21.80 2.62
CA GLY A 111 5.46 -22.96 3.33
C GLY A 111 4.35 -23.71 2.59
N THR A 112 3.80 -24.69 3.29
CA THR A 112 2.79 -25.63 2.77
C THR A 112 1.48 -25.48 3.50
N ASN A 113 0.37 -25.66 2.79
CA ASN A 113 -0.96 -25.67 3.36
C ASN A 113 -1.14 -26.92 4.24
N PRO A 114 -1.43 -26.76 5.55
CA PRO A 114 -1.51 -27.89 6.48
C PRO A 114 -2.66 -28.85 6.16
N LYS A 115 -3.67 -28.44 5.37
CA LYS A 115 -4.81 -29.29 5.02
C LYS A 115 -4.50 -30.31 3.92
N ASN A 116 -3.55 -30.00 3.02
CA ASN A 116 -3.34 -30.82 1.82
C ASN A 116 -1.86 -31.04 1.46
N GLY A 117 -0.92 -30.50 2.23
CA GLY A 117 0.52 -30.64 2.01
C GLY A 117 1.06 -29.93 0.76
N LYS A 118 0.23 -29.21 0.01
CA LYS A 118 0.64 -28.47 -1.19
C LYS A 118 1.20 -27.09 -0.83
N PRO A 119 1.97 -26.43 -1.71
CA PRO A 119 2.37 -25.04 -1.51
C PRO A 119 1.17 -24.14 -1.20
N ASN A 120 1.39 -23.12 -0.37
CA ASN A 120 0.34 -22.16 -0.04
C ASN A 120 -0.28 -21.54 -1.30
N SER A 121 -1.61 -21.34 -1.27
CA SER A 121 -2.32 -20.74 -2.38
C SER A 121 -2.06 -19.23 -2.49
N VAL A 122 -2.18 -18.70 -3.71
CA VAL A 122 -2.08 -17.26 -4.00
C VAL A 122 -3.14 -16.47 -3.22
N ARG A 123 -2.75 -15.32 -2.67
CA ARG A 123 -3.66 -14.27 -2.18
C ARG A 123 -3.51 -13.04 -3.05
N LEU A 124 -4.63 -12.50 -3.52
CA LEU A 124 -4.64 -11.28 -4.31
C LEU A 124 -4.64 -10.06 -3.40
N TYR A 125 -3.86 -9.05 -3.79
CA TYR A 125 -3.81 -7.73 -3.19
C TYR A 125 -3.91 -6.69 -4.29
N SER A 126 -4.83 -5.75 -4.13
CA SER A 126 -4.92 -4.60 -5.02
C SER A 126 -3.64 -3.77 -4.91
N ILE A 127 -3.14 -3.32 -6.06
CA ILE A 127 -1.94 -2.51 -6.11
C ILE A 127 -2.30 -1.09 -5.67
N ALA A 128 -1.51 -0.54 -4.76
CA ALA A 128 -1.70 0.78 -4.15
C ALA A 128 -0.86 1.89 -4.78
N SER A 129 0.09 1.54 -5.64
CA SER A 129 0.91 2.45 -6.42
C SER A 129 0.38 2.58 -7.85
N SER A 130 0.69 3.69 -8.51
CA SER A 130 0.56 3.82 -9.96
C SER A 130 1.54 2.90 -10.70
N ARG A 131 1.43 2.81 -12.02
CA ARG A 131 2.33 2.04 -12.90
C ARG A 131 3.80 2.48 -12.80
N TYR A 132 4.05 3.71 -12.36
CA TYR A 132 5.38 4.24 -12.10
C TYR A 132 5.96 3.84 -10.74
N GLY A 133 5.16 3.27 -9.84
CA GLY A 133 5.59 2.95 -8.48
C GLY A 133 5.72 4.20 -7.59
N ASP A 134 6.03 3.99 -6.31
CA ASP A 134 6.10 5.10 -5.36
C ASP A 134 7.37 5.97 -5.54
N ASP A 135 8.38 5.42 -6.20
CA ASP A 135 9.64 6.08 -6.55
C ASP A 135 9.64 6.68 -7.97
N MET A 136 8.52 6.58 -8.69
CA MET A 136 8.33 7.08 -10.05
C MET A 136 9.27 6.46 -11.11
N THR A 137 9.89 5.31 -10.83
CA THR A 137 10.86 4.66 -11.74
C THR A 137 10.24 3.60 -12.65
N GLY A 138 9.02 3.14 -12.35
CA GLY A 138 8.39 2.01 -13.02
C GLY A 138 8.94 0.65 -12.59
N THR A 139 9.79 0.61 -11.56
CA THR A 139 10.47 -0.63 -11.12
C THR A 139 9.95 -1.19 -9.80
N THR A 140 9.04 -0.47 -9.14
CA THR A 140 8.47 -0.86 -7.85
C THR A 140 6.95 -1.00 -7.93
N THR A 141 6.37 -1.67 -6.95
CA THR A 141 4.94 -1.70 -6.68
C THR A 141 4.70 -1.55 -5.18
N THR A 142 3.51 -1.11 -4.79
CA THR A 142 3.12 -0.96 -3.39
C THR A 142 1.84 -1.74 -3.12
N LEU A 143 1.80 -2.50 -2.02
CA LEU A 143 0.61 -3.20 -1.54
C LEU A 143 0.16 -2.63 -0.20
N CYS A 144 -1.13 -2.35 -0.06
CA CYS A 144 -1.75 -1.96 1.20
C CYS A 144 -2.34 -3.21 1.90
N VAL A 145 -1.72 -3.67 2.98
CA VAL A 145 -2.01 -4.98 3.59
C VAL A 145 -2.43 -4.82 5.04
N ARG A 146 -3.66 -5.24 5.37
CA ARG A 146 -4.13 -5.37 6.75
C ARG A 146 -3.76 -6.73 7.32
N ARG A 147 -3.14 -6.76 8.50
CA ARG A 147 -2.91 -8.01 9.24
C ARG A 147 -4.25 -8.66 9.59
N ALA A 148 -4.35 -9.94 9.25
CA ALA A 148 -5.48 -10.75 9.67
C ALA A 148 -5.10 -11.48 10.95
N THR A 149 -5.59 -11.00 12.08
CA THR A 149 -5.55 -11.67 13.38
C THR A 149 -6.91 -12.26 13.70
N TYR A 150 -6.94 -13.25 14.59
CA TYR A 150 -8.18 -13.85 15.07
C TYR A 150 -8.25 -13.71 16.58
N TRP A 151 -9.22 -12.92 17.04
CA TRP A 151 -9.55 -12.84 18.45
C TRP A 151 -10.35 -14.07 18.86
N CYS A 152 -9.79 -14.88 19.77
CA CYS A 152 -10.47 -16.06 20.29
C CYS A 152 -11.33 -15.68 21.52
N PRO A 153 -12.68 -15.81 21.46
CA PRO A 153 -13.55 -15.45 22.58
C PRO A 153 -13.26 -16.26 23.86
N GLU A 154 -12.84 -17.51 23.71
CA GLU A 154 -12.52 -18.42 24.82
C GLU A 154 -11.22 -18.03 25.53
N LEU A 155 -10.18 -17.70 24.75
CA LEU A 155 -8.89 -17.27 25.29
C LEU A 155 -8.90 -15.80 25.74
N LYS A 156 -9.91 -15.03 25.32
CA LYS A 156 -9.96 -13.55 25.47
C LYS A 156 -8.64 -12.90 25.04
N ALA A 157 -8.07 -13.42 23.96
CA ALA A 157 -6.79 -13.03 23.41
C ALA A 157 -6.74 -13.40 21.92
N ASP A 158 -5.77 -12.82 21.21
CA ASP A 158 -5.46 -13.24 19.86
C ASP A 158 -4.91 -14.68 19.86
N ASP A 159 -5.38 -15.50 18.91
CA ASP A 159 -4.90 -16.86 18.69
C ASP A 159 -3.91 -16.87 17.51
N PRO A 160 -2.59 -17.01 17.78
CA PRO A 160 -1.57 -17.03 16.74
C PRO A 160 -1.73 -18.20 15.76
N ALA A 161 -2.39 -19.29 16.17
CA ALA A 161 -2.60 -20.47 15.30
C ALA A 161 -3.64 -20.20 14.21
N LYS A 162 -4.50 -19.19 14.38
CA LYS A 162 -5.57 -18.82 13.43
C LYS A 162 -5.27 -17.53 12.66
N LYS A 163 -4.04 -17.01 12.73
CA LYS A 163 -3.64 -15.81 11.99
C LYS A 163 -3.61 -16.07 10.47
N GLY A 164 -3.90 -15.03 9.68
CA GLY A 164 -3.80 -15.11 8.23
C GLY A 164 -2.36 -15.25 7.77
N VAL A 165 -2.04 -16.33 7.06
CA VAL A 165 -0.66 -16.66 6.66
C VAL A 165 -0.03 -15.55 5.80
N CYS A 166 -0.70 -15.14 4.72
CA CYS A 166 -0.09 -14.22 3.74
C CYS A 166 0.03 -12.77 4.24
N SER A 167 -1.01 -12.24 4.90
CA SER A 167 -0.96 -10.88 5.42
C SER A 167 0.06 -10.70 6.53
N ASN A 168 0.19 -11.67 7.43
CA ASN A 168 1.25 -11.61 8.45
C ASN A 168 2.64 -11.78 7.83
N TYR A 169 2.82 -12.73 6.90
CA TYR A 169 4.09 -12.88 6.16
C TYR A 169 4.54 -11.56 5.51
N LEU A 170 3.62 -10.88 4.84
CA LEU A 170 3.90 -9.61 4.18
C LEU A 170 4.21 -8.49 5.19
N CYS A 171 3.39 -8.31 6.22
CA CYS A 171 3.61 -7.28 7.23
C CYS A 171 4.84 -7.55 8.13
N ASP A 172 5.29 -8.81 8.26
CA ASP A 172 6.51 -9.21 8.99
C ASP A 172 7.79 -9.12 8.13
N SER A 173 7.65 -8.87 6.83
CA SER A 173 8.77 -8.87 5.89
C SER A 173 9.71 -7.69 6.08
N LYS A 174 10.98 -7.90 5.74
CA LYS A 174 12.06 -6.91 5.90
C LYS A 174 12.68 -6.56 4.54
N PRO A 175 13.30 -5.37 4.41
CA PRO A 175 14.06 -5.02 3.22
C PRO A 175 15.06 -6.12 2.82
N GLY A 176 15.02 -6.52 1.55
CA GLY A 176 15.85 -7.58 0.97
C GLY A 176 15.20 -8.98 0.92
N ASP A 177 14.09 -9.20 1.63
CA ASP A 177 13.38 -10.48 1.60
C ASP A 177 12.83 -10.80 0.19
N ASP A 178 12.86 -12.08 -0.16
CA ASP A 178 12.25 -12.58 -1.39
C ASP A 178 10.74 -12.74 -1.23
N VAL A 179 9.99 -12.29 -2.24
CA VAL A 179 8.54 -12.47 -2.33
C VAL A 179 8.13 -13.02 -3.69
N LYS A 180 7.31 -14.08 -3.67
CA LYS A 180 6.81 -14.72 -4.89
C LYS A 180 5.53 -14.03 -5.36
N LEU A 181 5.61 -13.41 -6.54
CA LEU A 181 4.54 -12.64 -7.17
C LEU A 181 3.96 -13.34 -8.40
N THR A 182 2.69 -13.09 -8.64
CA THR A 182 1.88 -13.57 -9.77
C THR A 182 1.00 -12.43 -10.27
N GLY A 183 0.52 -12.53 -11.51
CA GLY A 183 -0.28 -11.49 -12.15
C GLY A 183 0.56 -10.60 -13.09
N PRO A 184 0.25 -9.29 -13.21
CA PRO A 184 -0.94 -8.64 -12.64
C PRO A 184 -2.24 -9.28 -13.14
N SER A 185 -3.33 -9.04 -12.44
CA SER A 185 -4.65 -9.57 -12.78
C SER A 185 -5.75 -8.53 -12.52
N GLY A 186 -6.89 -8.71 -13.17
CA GLY A 186 -8.03 -7.80 -13.07
C GLY A 186 -8.08 -6.76 -14.20
N LYS A 187 -9.30 -6.49 -14.66
CA LYS A 187 -9.64 -5.41 -15.61
C LYS A 187 -10.86 -4.59 -15.17
N VAL A 188 -11.54 -5.02 -14.10
CA VAL A 188 -12.80 -4.41 -13.64
C VAL A 188 -12.59 -3.00 -13.10
N MET A 189 -11.45 -2.78 -12.43
CA MET A 189 -11.13 -1.51 -11.77
C MET A 189 -10.16 -0.66 -12.61
N LEU A 190 -10.11 -0.84 -13.93
CA LEU A 190 -9.26 0.04 -14.76
C LEU A 190 -9.88 1.44 -14.84
N ILE A 191 -9.04 2.47 -14.87
CA ILE A 191 -9.49 3.85 -15.03
C ILE A 191 -10.05 4.06 -16.45
N PRO A 192 -11.21 4.71 -16.61
CA PRO A 192 -11.74 5.07 -17.93
C PRO A 192 -11.04 6.31 -18.49
N GLU A 193 -9.80 6.15 -18.98
CA GLU A 193 -8.94 7.28 -19.38
C GLU A 193 -9.34 7.99 -20.69
N LYS A 194 -10.27 7.42 -21.46
CA LYS A 194 -10.63 7.92 -22.80
C LYS A 194 -11.27 9.32 -22.77
N ASP A 195 -12.04 9.64 -21.74
CA ASP A 195 -12.67 10.94 -21.57
C ASP A 195 -12.15 11.57 -20.26
N PRO A 196 -11.36 12.66 -20.33
CA PRO A 196 -10.81 13.31 -19.13
C PRO A 196 -11.86 14.09 -18.32
N ASN A 197 -13.11 14.18 -18.78
CA ASN A 197 -14.17 14.93 -18.09
C ASN A 197 -15.08 14.04 -17.24
N VAL A 198 -14.77 12.75 -17.11
CA VAL A 198 -15.58 11.81 -16.34
C VAL A 198 -15.43 12.03 -14.83
N ASP A 199 -16.55 11.91 -14.13
CA ASP A 199 -16.56 11.89 -12.68
C ASP A 199 -16.16 10.50 -12.16
N LEU A 200 -15.26 10.47 -11.18
CA LEU A 200 -14.75 9.26 -10.56
C LEU A 200 -15.21 9.20 -9.09
N ILE A 201 -16.30 8.50 -8.83
CA ILE A 201 -16.81 8.26 -7.48
C ILE A 201 -16.14 7.01 -6.91
N MET A 202 -15.31 7.20 -5.90
CA MET A 202 -14.44 6.18 -5.30
C MET A 202 -14.94 5.90 -3.88
N VAL A 203 -15.43 4.68 -3.61
CA VAL A 203 -15.96 4.30 -2.30
C VAL A 203 -15.11 3.19 -1.71
N ALA A 204 -14.33 3.53 -0.68
CA ALA A 204 -13.37 2.64 -0.04
C ALA A 204 -13.72 2.37 1.42
N THR A 205 -13.40 1.16 1.88
CA THR A 205 -13.32 0.83 3.30
C THR A 205 -11.99 0.14 3.60
N GLY A 206 -11.26 0.63 4.60
CA GLY A 206 -9.94 0.11 4.96
C GLY A 206 -9.00 -0.03 3.76
N THR A 207 -8.40 -1.22 3.58
CA THR A 207 -7.46 -1.51 2.48
C THR A 207 -8.08 -1.44 1.07
N GLY A 208 -9.41 -1.30 0.95
CA GLY A 208 -10.07 -0.98 -0.31
C GLY A 208 -9.66 0.36 -0.92
N ILE A 209 -8.91 1.18 -0.17
CA ILE A 209 -8.31 2.43 -0.67
C ILE A 209 -7.20 2.21 -1.71
N ALA A 210 -6.57 1.03 -1.73
CA ALA A 210 -5.41 0.73 -2.57
C ALA A 210 -5.58 1.16 -4.05
N PRO A 211 -6.59 0.67 -4.81
CA PRO A 211 -6.73 1.08 -6.21
C PRO A 211 -6.92 2.59 -6.35
N TYR A 212 -7.62 3.24 -5.42
CA TYR A 212 -7.86 4.68 -5.51
C TYR A 212 -6.63 5.52 -5.18
N ARG A 213 -5.70 5.01 -4.37
CA ARG A 213 -4.37 5.63 -4.25
C ARG A 213 -3.64 5.65 -5.58
N SER A 214 -3.66 4.54 -6.31
CA SER A 214 -3.07 4.49 -7.65
C SER A 214 -3.75 5.47 -8.61
N PHE A 215 -5.08 5.65 -8.50
CA PHE A 215 -5.84 6.59 -9.33
C PHE A 215 -5.47 8.03 -9.01
N ILE A 216 -5.54 8.41 -7.73
CA ILE A 216 -5.29 9.78 -7.27
C ILE A 216 -3.86 10.20 -7.64
N ARG A 217 -2.88 9.32 -7.49
CA ARG A 217 -1.50 9.59 -7.94
C ARG A 217 -1.45 9.85 -9.44
N ARG A 218 -2.04 8.97 -10.25
CA ARG A 218 -2.08 9.13 -11.72
C ARG A 218 -2.80 10.39 -12.19
N LEU A 219 -3.86 10.80 -11.48
CA LEU A 219 -4.67 11.97 -11.83
C LEU A 219 -4.00 13.29 -11.42
N PHE A 220 -3.41 13.35 -10.23
CA PHE A 220 -3.06 14.63 -9.58
C PHE A 220 -1.59 14.79 -9.18
N VAL A 221 -0.86 13.68 -9.02
CA VAL A 221 0.55 13.70 -8.55
C VAL A 221 1.50 13.59 -9.74
N GLU A 222 1.20 12.72 -10.68
CA GLU A 222 2.04 12.45 -11.84
C GLU A 222 1.84 13.48 -12.96
N LYS A 223 2.92 13.76 -13.68
CA LYS A 223 2.96 14.59 -14.88
C LYS A 223 2.84 13.72 -16.13
N THR A 224 1.72 13.00 -16.23
CA THR A 224 1.37 12.14 -17.37
C THR A 224 0.42 12.87 -18.33
N PRO A 225 0.32 12.45 -19.60
CA PRO A 225 -0.68 13.00 -20.54
C PRO A 225 -2.11 12.92 -19.99
N PHE A 226 -2.47 11.82 -19.33
CA PHE A 226 -3.80 11.67 -18.74
C PHE A 226 -4.02 12.57 -17.52
N GLY A 227 -3.07 12.64 -16.59
CA GLY A 227 -3.17 13.54 -15.44
C GLY A 227 -3.28 15.01 -15.85
N GLU A 228 -2.51 15.44 -16.85
CA GLU A 228 -2.64 16.79 -17.43
C GLU A 228 -4.00 17.01 -18.11
N ALA A 229 -4.51 16.03 -18.86
CA ALA A 229 -5.80 16.13 -19.52
C ALA A 229 -6.95 16.22 -18.50
N TYR A 230 -6.91 15.41 -17.45
CA TYR A 230 -7.91 15.36 -16.40
C TYR A 230 -7.94 16.66 -15.58
N THR A 231 -6.79 17.13 -15.12
CA THR A 231 -6.68 18.36 -14.30
C THR A 231 -7.03 19.65 -15.06
N LYS A 232 -6.95 19.64 -16.40
CA LYS A 232 -7.44 20.74 -17.25
C LYS A 232 -8.91 20.56 -17.68
N GLY A 233 -9.46 19.37 -17.51
CA GLY A 233 -10.84 19.03 -17.83
C GLY A 233 -11.82 19.40 -16.73
N THR A 234 -13.08 18.98 -16.90
CA THR A 234 -14.17 19.26 -15.95
C THR A 234 -14.50 18.09 -15.02
N GLY A 235 -13.74 16.99 -15.10
CA GLY A 235 -14.00 15.79 -14.30
C GLY A 235 -13.74 16.03 -12.82
N GLN A 236 -14.55 15.38 -11.97
CA GLN A 236 -14.41 15.41 -10.52
C GLN A 236 -14.13 14.01 -9.95
N ALA A 237 -13.05 13.89 -9.19
CA ALA A 237 -12.70 12.68 -8.45
C ALA A 237 -13.15 12.85 -6.99
N TRP A 238 -14.05 11.98 -6.54
CA TRP A 238 -14.64 12.04 -5.20
C TRP A 238 -14.35 10.77 -4.43
N LEU A 239 -13.49 10.88 -3.41
CA LEU A 239 -13.15 9.79 -2.50
C LEU A 239 -14.04 9.80 -1.25
N PHE A 240 -14.73 8.69 -1.02
CA PHE A 240 -15.33 8.34 0.26
C PHE A 240 -14.46 7.27 0.94
N LEU A 241 -13.91 7.58 2.11
CA LEU A 241 -13.08 6.64 2.87
C LEU A 241 -13.73 6.31 4.22
N GLY A 242 -14.18 5.07 4.36
CA GLY A 242 -14.69 4.51 5.61
C GLY A 242 -13.60 3.78 6.40
N VAL A 243 -13.33 4.22 7.63
CA VAL A 243 -12.37 3.58 8.54
C VAL A 243 -12.93 3.48 9.96
N ALA A 244 -12.22 2.80 10.85
CA ALA A 244 -12.67 2.60 12.22
C ALA A 244 -12.70 3.93 12.99
N ASN A 245 -11.57 4.63 13.01
CA ASN A 245 -11.32 5.87 13.72
C ASN A 245 -10.25 6.69 12.97
N SER A 246 -9.97 7.89 13.44
CA SER A 246 -8.92 8.76 12.87
C SER A 246 -7.55 8.07 12.74
N ASP A 247 -7.13 7.31 13.75
CA ASP A 247 -5.88 6.53 13.74
C ASP A 247 -5.84 5.43 12.65
N ALA A 248 -6.99 5.03 12.11
CA ALA A 248 -7.10 4.05 11.03
C ALA A 248 -7.17 4.69 9.64
N LEU A 249 -7.06 6.01 9.51
CA LEU A 249 -6.93 6.67 8.21
C LEU A 249 -5.65 6.22 7.51
N LEU A 250 -5.75 6.00 6.20
CA LEU A 250 -4.67 5.51 5.36
C LEU A 250 -4.33 6.57 4.31
N TYR A 251 -3.06 6.98 4.25
CA TYR A 251 -2.54 7.97 3.29
C TYR A 251 -3.21 9.35 3.34
N ASP A 252 -3.71 9.76 4.52
CA ASP A 252 -4.43 11.04 4.68
C ASP A 252 -3.60 12.25 4.27
N ASP A 253 -2.29 12.23 4.53
CA ASP A 253 -1.34 13.24 4.08
C ASP A 253 -1.38 13.46 2.56
N GLU A 254 -1.38 12.38 1.76
CA GLU A 254 -1.51 12.46 0.30
C GLU A 254 -2.86 13.06 -0.10
N TRP A 255 -3.96 12.69 0.57
CA TRP A 255 -5.29 13.21 0.26
C TRP A 255 -5.40 14.70 0.55
N GLN A 256 -4.89 15.15 1.70
CA GLN A 256 -4.93 16.56 2.08
C GLN A 256 -4.08 17.42 1.13
N GLU A 257 -2.94 16.91 0.66
CA GLU A 257 -2.11 17.61 -0.32
C GLU A 257 -2.84 17.78 -1.65
N VAL A 258 -3.46 16.71 -2.16
CA VAL A 258 -4.23 16.76 -3.41
C VAL A 258 -5.45 17.67 -3.28
N LEU A 259 -6.18 17.61 -2.16
CA LEU A 259 -7.33 18.46 -1.89
C LEU A 259 -6.96 19.93 -1.87
N LYS A 260 -5.82 20.27 -1.26
CA LYS A 260 -5.30 21.65 -1.23
C LYS A 260 -4.92 22.15 -2.61
N LYS A 261 -4.34 21.29 -3.46
CA LYS A 261 -3.82 21.67 -4.78
C LYS A 261 -4.89 21.69 -5.87
N TYR A 262 -5.90 20.82 -5.77
CA TYR A 262 -6.96 20.64 -6.78
C TYR A 262 -8.36 20.66 -6.14
N PRO A 263 -8.75 21.73 -5.42
CA PRO A 263 -10.01 21.79 -4.69
C PRO A 263 -11.26 21.72 -5.60
N ASP A 264 -11.13 22.08 -6.88
CA ASP A 264 -12.23 22.03 -7.85
C ASP A 264 -12.41 20.63 -8.47
N ASN A 265 -11.33 19.84 -8.56
CA ASN A 265 -11.33 18.51 -9.19
C ASN A 265 -11.34 17.36 -8.18
N PHE A 266 -10.94 17.57 -6.92
CA PHE A 266 -10.88 16.50 -5.92
C PHE A 266 -11.77 16.81 -4.70
N ARG A 267 -12.56 15.81 -4.29
CA ARG A 267 -13.40 15.84 -3.11
C ARG A 267 -13.12 14.64 -2.22
N LEU A 268 -13.25 14.85 -0.92
CA LEU A 268 -12.87 13.88 0.09
C LEU A 268 -13.88 13.90 1.25
N ASP A 269 -14.47 12.74 1.53
CA ASP A 269 -15.40 12.54 2.63
C ASP A 269 -15.00 11.32 3.47
N TYR A 270 -14.94 11.51 4.78
CA TYR A 270 -14.61 10.46 5.75
C TYR A 270 -15.84 9.93 6.47
N ALA A 271 -15.86 8.60 6.66
CA ALA A 271 -16.81 7.91 7.53
C ALA A 271 -16.07 7.17 8.64
N LEU A 272 -16.03 7.75 9.83
CA LEU A 272 -15.32 7.20 10.99
C LEU A 272 -16.28 6.44 11.90
N SER A 273 -16.40 5.13 11.67
CA SER A 273 -17.46 4.29 12.27
C SER A 273 -17.49 4.24 13.81
N ARG A 274 -16.36 4.51 14.49
CA ARG A 274 -16.26 4.53 15.96
C ARG A 274 -16.23 5.94 16.55
N ASP A 275 -16.00 6.96 15.74
CA ASP A 275 -15.84 8.35 16.19
C ASP A 275 -17.04 9.22 15.81
N GLN A 276 -17.83 8.82 14.81
CA GLN A 276 -18.97 9.55 14.29
C GLN A 276 -20.28 8.79 14.52
N LYS A 277 -21.36 9.53 14.80
CA LYS A 277 -22.72 9.00 14.83
C LYS A 277 -23.46 9.45 13.57
N ASN A 278 -24.36 8.60 13.06
CA ASN A 278 -25.30 9.02 12.03
C ASN A 278 -26.12 10.21 12.57
N LYS A 279 -26.34 11.21 11.74
CA LYS A 279 -27.35 12.22 12.02
C LYS A 279 -28.72 11.56 11.78
N ASP A 280 -29.58 11.62 12.78
CA ASP A 280 -30.97 11.15 12.72
C ASP A 280 -31.79 11.89 11.65
#